data_AF-A0A183F2E9-F1
#
_entry.id   AF-A0A183F2E9-F1
#
_cell.length_a   1.000
_cell.length_b   1.000
_cell.length_c   1.000
_cell.angle_alpha   90.00
_cell.angle_beta   90.00
_cell.angle_gamma   90.00
#
_symmetry.space_group_name_H-M   'P 1'
#
loop_
_entity.id
_entity.type
_entity.pdbx_description
1 polymer ?
#
loop_
_entity_poly.entity_id
_entity_poly.type
_entity_poly.pdbx_seq_one_letter_code
_entity_poly.pdbx_strand_id
1 'polypeptide(L)'
;MESRRCCKITRTECSDGSAPKYVKRYYRPRGAEACAAYHYPRCSQTEEMEEQPIQYEQNCQDLCFRGPEKRISPLLQLAIEN
;
A
#
# COMPACT_ATOMS: atom_id res chain seq x y z
N MET A 1 -15.76 2.41 1.85
CA MET A 1 -14.67 3.37 2.14
C MET A 1 -13.36 2.78 1.63
N GLU A 2 -12.52 3.57 0.97
CA GLU A 2 -11.17 3.17 0.57
C GLU A 2 -10.29 3.08 1.83
N SER A 3 -9.54 1.99 2.00
CA SER A 3 -8.69 1.81 3.19
C SER A 3 -7.64 2.91 3.26
N ARG A 4 -7.39 3.49 4.44
CA ARG A 4 -6.31 4.50 4.64
C ARG A 4 -4.94 3.99 4.18
N ARG A 5 -4.74 2.67 4.20
CA ARG A 5 -3.51 1.99 3.74
C ARG A 5 -3.29 2.08 2.23
N CYS A 6 -4.34 2.37 1.46
CA CYS A 6 -4.27 2.55 0.02
C CYS A 6 -3.79 3.94 -0.40
N CYS A 7 -3.72 4.88 0.55
CA CYS A 7 -3.27 6.23 0.29
C CYS A 7 -1.75 6.35 0.43
N LYS A 8 -1.16 7.26 -0.35
CA LYS A 8 0.23 7.68 -0.17
C LYS A 8 0.36 8.48 1.12
N ILE A 9 1.31 8.09 1.97
CA ILE A 9 1.68 8.87 3.15
C ILE A 9 2.79 9.84 2.78
N THR A 10 2.65 11.10 3.19
CA THR A 10 3.63 12.16 2.94
C THR A 10 3.95 12.87 4.24
N ARG A 11 5.24 13.01 4.53
CA ARG A 11 5.76 13.90 5.58
C ARG A 11 7.20 14.28 5.22
N THR A 12 7.62 15.44 5.69
CA THR A 12 9.00 15.94 5.53
C THR A 12 9.79 15.88 6.84
N GLU A 13 9.10 15.71 7.96
CA GLU A 13 9.65 15.70 9.31
C GLU A 13 8.87 14.69 10.16
N CYS A 14 9.56 14.07 11.11
CA CYS A 14 9.00 13.18 12.12
C CYS A 14 8.50 13.96 13.33
N SER A 15 7.67 13.34 14.17
CA SER A 15 7.11 14.01 15.37
C SER A 15 8.18 14.48 16.37
N ASP A 16 9.39 13.95 16.30
CA ASP A 16 10.56 14.34 17.09
C ASP A 16 11.45 15.41 16.42
N GLY A 17 11.02 15.96 15.28
CA GLY A 17 11.78 16.94 14.50
C GLY A 17 12.87 16.33 13.61
N SER A 18 13.04 15.01 13.62
CA SER A 18 14.06 14.35 12.78
C SER A 18 13.60 14.20 11.33
N ALA A 19 14.56 14.05 10.41
CA ALA A 19 14.27 13.73 9.01
C ALA A 19 13.90 12.24 8.84
N PRO A 20 12.83 11.91 8.10
CA PRO A 20 12.41 10.54 7.90
C PRO A 20 13.41 9.74 7.05
N LYS A 21 13.48 8.43 7.30
CA LYS A 21 14.20 7.48 6.44
C LYS A 21 13.25 6.98 5.35
N TYR A 22 13.69 7.02 4.09
CA TYR A 22 12.85 6.62 2.99
C TYR A 22 12.98 5.12 2.69
N VAL A 23 11.85 4.43 2.61
CA VAL A 23 11.78 3.01 2.21
C VAL A 23 10.71 2.81 1.14
N LYS A 24 10.89 1.80 0.28
CA LYS A 24 9.93 1.50 -0.78
C LYS A 24 8.64 0.90 -0.20
N ARG A 25 7.50 1.50 -0.55
CA ARG A 25 6.15 1.01 -0.22
C ARG A 25 5.22 1.22 -1.41
N TYR A 26 4.00 0.69 -1.33
CA TYR A 26 3.00 0.74 -2.37
C TYR A 26 1.71 1.41 -1.90
N TYR A 27 1.02 2.06 -2.84
CA TYR A 27 -0.29 2.69 -2.63
C TYR A 27 -1.10 2.62 -3.94
N ARG A 28 -2.40 2.90 -3.87
CA ARG A 28 -3.27 3.04 -5.04
C ARG A 28 -3.48 4.53 -5.31
N PRO A 29 -2.92 5.09 -6.40
CA PRO A 29 -3.31 6.43 -6.84
C PRO A 29 -4.81 6.46 -7.16
N ARG A 30 -5.47 7.57 -6.81
CA ARG A 30 -6.92 7.70 -7.03
C ARG A 30 -7.25 7.55 -8.51
N GLY A 31 -8.13 6.60 -8.83
CA GLY A 31 -8.53 6.31 -10.21
C GLY A 31 -7.52 5.49 -11.03
N ALA A 32 -6.39 5.08 -10.44
CA ALA A 32 -5.46 4.19 -11.12
C ALA A 32 -5.97 2.74 -11.13
N GLU A 33 -5.59 2.03 -12.19
CA GLU A 33 -5.84 0.59 -12.40
C GLU A 33 -4.72 -0.30 -11.83
N ALA A 34 -3.66 0.31 -11.28
CA ALA A 34 -2.55 -0.40 -10.67
C ALA A 34 -1.99 0.36 -9.47
N CYS A 35 -1.33 -0.37 -8.57
CA CYS A 35 -0.56 0.22 -7.49
C CYS A 35 0.73 0.85 -7.98
N ALA A 36 1.16 1.91 -7.30
CA ALA A 36 2.42 2.58 -7.59
C ALA A 36 3.39 2.43 -6.40
N ALA A 37 4.66 2.22 -6.69
CA ALA A 37 5.71 2.31 -5.68
C ALA A 37 5.97 3.78 -5.32
N TYR A 38 6.29 4.04 -4.06
CA TYR A 38 6.72 5.35 -3.58
C TYR A 38 7.74 5.24 -2.45
N HIS A 39 8.43 6.35 -2.18
CA HIS A 39 9.31 6.50 -1.04
C HIS A 39 8.48 6.88 0.20
N TYR A 40 8.17 5.88 1.02
CA TYR A 40 7.49 6.08 2.30
C TYR A 40 8.45 6.69 3.32
N PRO A 41 8.09 7.83 3.93
CA PRO A 41 8.91 8.52 4.92
C PRO A 41 8.74 7.86 6.30
N ARG A 42 9.58 6.87 6.59
CA ARG A 42 9.57 6.12 7.86
C ARG A 42 10.23 6.93 8.97
N CYS A 43 9.50 7.11 10.08
CA CYS A 43 9.99 7.77 11.28
C CYS A 43 10.39 6.76 12.35
N SER A 44 9.41 6.15 13.03
CA SER A 44 9.63 5.09 14.01
C SER A 44 9.01 3.75 13.59
N GLN A 45 9.41 2.67 14.27
CA GLN A 45 8.75 1.37 14.10
C GLN A 45 7.31 1.41 14.59
N THR A 46 7.02 2.16 15.66
CA THR A 46 5.67 2.32 16.21
C THR A 46 4.74 2.99 15.21
N GLU A 47 5.14 4.13 14.63
CA GLU A 47 4.33 4.80 13.60
C GLU A 47 4.12 3.91 12.37
N GLU A 48 5.14 3.17 11.94
CA GLU A 48 5.00 2.24 10.82
C GLU A 48 4.02 1.10 11.15
N MET A 49 3.98 0.63 12.39
CA MET A 49 3.02 -0.39 12.86
C MET A 49 1.58 0.14 12.91
N GLU A 50 1.40 1.43 13.25
CA GLU A 50 0.08 2.07 13.26
C GLU A 50 -0.44 2.35 11.85
N GLU A 51 0.44 2.85 10.97
CA GLU A 51 0.08 3.22 9.60
C GLU A 51 -0.04 2.01 8.66
N GLN A 52 0.66 0.92 8.98
CA GLN A 52 0.68 -0.33 8.22
C GLN A 52 0.88 -0.13 6.71
N PRO A 53 1.92 0.60 6.26
CA PRO A 53 2.13 0.86 4.85
C PRO A 53 2.35 -0.45 4.08
N ILE A 54 1.88 -0.51 2.84
CA ILE A 54 1.88 -1.76 2.08
C ILE A 54 3.28 -2.03 1.53
N GLN A 55 3.87 -3.16 1.94
CA GLN A 55 5.26 -3.50 1.59
C GLN A 55 5.43 -4.03 0.16
N TYR A 56 4.46 -4.81 -0.33
CA TYR A 56 4.54 -5.47 -1.63
C TYR A 56 3.40 -5.05 -2.55
N GLU A 57 3.67 -5.01 -3.85
CA GLU A 57 2.70 -4.61 -4.87
C GLU A 57 1.46 -5.52 -4.88
N GLN A 58 1.66 -6.84 -4.79
CA GLN A 58 0.56 -7.80 -4.80
C GLN A 58 -0.42 -7.55 -3.65
N ASN A 59 0.07 -7.29 -2.43
CA ASN A 59 -0.79 -6.95 -1.30
C ASN A 59 -1.57 -5.64 -1.56
N CYS A 60 -0.99 -4.70 -2.28
CA CYS A 60 -1.68 -3.46 -2.63
C CYS A 60 -2.81 -3.74 -3.64
N GLN A 61 -2.57 -4.59 -4.64
CA GLN A 61 -3.61 -5.04 -5.56
C GLN A 61 -4.76 -5.72 -4.79
N ASP A 62 -4.42 -6.60 -3.85
CA ASP A 62 -5.42 -7.35 -3.09
C ASP A 62 -6.23 -6.49 -2.11
N LEU A 63 -5.60 -5.48 -1.49
CA LEU A 63 -6.22 -4.62 -0.48
C LEU A 63 -6.97 -3.43 -1.08
N CYS A 64 -6.50 -2.88 -2.20
CA CYS A 64 -6.94 -1.58 -2.71
C CYS A 64 -7.86 -1.66 -3.92
N PHE A 65 -8.00 -2.82 -4.55
CA PHE A 65 -8.87 -3.04 -5.70
C PHE A 65 -10.04 -3.95 -5.31
N ARG A 66 -11.24 -3.62 -5.79
CA ARG A 66 -12.44 -4.46 -5.58
C ARG A 66 -12.40 -5.64 -6.54
N GLY A 67 -13.14 -6.72 -6.24
CA GLY A 67 -13.15 -7.96 -7.03
C GLY A 67 -13.13 -7.79 -8.56
N PRO A 68 -14.01 -6.95 -9.15
CA PRO A 68 -14.02 -6.70 -10.60
C PRO A 68 -12.76 -5.99 -11.14
N GLU A 69 -12.04 -5.27 -10.29
CA GLU A 69 -10.82 -4.54 -10.63
C GLU A 69 -9.55 -5.34 -10.33
N LYS A 70 -9.65 -6.44 -9.58
CA LYS A 70 -8.50 -7.29 -9.27
C LYS A 70 -8.06 -7.98 -10.55
N ARG A 71 -6.84 -7.71 -11.00
CA ARG A 71 -6.15 -8.58 -11.98
C ARG A 71 -5.83 -9.89 -11.27
N ILE A 72 -6.79 -10.82 -11.28
CA ILE A 72 -6.62 -12.14 -10.70
C ILE A 72 -5.49 -12.82 -11.48
N SER A 73 -4.37 -13.12 -10.82
CA SER A 73 -3.37 -14.00 -11.41
C SER A 73 -4.06 -15.33 -11.77
N PRO A 74 -3.86 -15.91 -12.96
CA PRO A 74 -4.59 -17.08 -13.45
C PRO A 74 -4.62 -18.29 -12.48
N LEU A 75 -3.66 -18.36 -11.56
CA LEU A 75 -3.55 -19.43 -10.55
C LEU A 75 -4.69 -19.44 -9.52
N LEU A 76 -5.41 -18.34 -9.30
CA LEU A 76 -6.54 -18.31 -8.34
C LEU A 76 -7.88 -18.75 -8.97
N GLN A 77 -7.96 -18.79 -10.30
CA GLN A 77 -9.20 -19.12 -11.01
C GLN A 77 -9.56 -20.62 -10.85
N LEU A 78 -8.55 -21.47 -10.62
CA LEU A 78 -8.72 -22.91 -10.38
C LEU A 78 -9.26 -23.26 -8.98
N ALA A 79 -9.25 -22.33 -8.03
CA ALA A 79 -9.67 -22.60 -6.64
C ALA A 79 -11.15 -22.26 -6.37
N ILE A 80 -11.85 -21.64 -7.33
CA ILE A 80 -13.25 -21.21 -7.19
C ILE A 80 -14.20 -22.18 -7.92
N GLU A 81 -13.69 -23.07 -8.77
CA GLU A 81 -14.49 -24.02 -9.56
C GLU A 81 -14.52 -25.47 -9.01
N ASN A 82 -14.22 -25.69 -7.71
CA ASN A 82 -14.29 -27.01 -7.09
C ASN A 82 -15.08 -27.03 -5.77
#